data_AF-A0A355DRU9-F1
#
_entry.id   AF-A0A355DRU9-F1
#
_cell.length_a   1.000
_cell.length_b   1.000
_cell.length_c   1.000
_cell.angle_alpha   90.00
_cell.angle_beta   90.00
_cell.angle_gamma   90.00
#
_symmetry.space_group_name_H-M   'P 1'
#
loop_
_entity.id
_entity.type
_entity.pdbx_description
1 polymer ?
#
loop_
_entity_poly.entity_id
_entity_poly.type
_entity_poly.pdbx_seq_one_letter_code
_entity_poly.pdbx_strand_id
1 'polypeptide(L)'
;KSEQLSTDFHVYQAGTDKLYPPEQLPIVRSLAGETVHADDLEIRDSDRIISLEVSTTPIRDETDKISQAIAAFQDISDRKKAEAEREQYTQELYKLNEAFSQFVPHQFLQSLARKNFAEIQLGECVEKKMSILFADIRSFTTLSEQMSPEDTFKFINGYLRRMEPAIIENGGFIDKYIGDAIMALFEGSADGAVQAGVTMLKTLADYNLTRQRSNRQPIEIGIGINTGNLMLGTVGGCSHLDTTV
;
A
#
# COMPACT_ATOMS: atom_id res chain seq x y z
N LYS A 1 -7.60 -1.50 -49.44
CA LYS A 1 -8.37 -2.73 -49.10
C LYS A 1 -8.29 -3.06 -47.60
N SER A 2 -7.16 -2.81 -46.93
CA SER A 2 -7.02 -2.92 -45.47
C SER A 2 -7.82 -1.86 -44.69
N GLU A 3 -7.85 -0.60 -45.13
CA GLU A 3 -8.63 0.50 -44.49
C GLU A 3 -10.16 0.26 -44.45
N GLN A 4 -10.70 -0.54 -45.36
CA GLN A 4 -12.12 -0.93 -45.37
C GLN A 4 -12.44 -1.92 -44.25
N LEU A 5 -11.50 -2.79 -43.86
CA LEU A 5 -11.78 -3.85 -42.88
C LEU A 5 -11.98 -3.30 -41.45
N SER A 6 -11.21 -2.31 -41.01
CA SER A 6 -11.41 -1.72 -39.68
C SER A 6 -12.70 -0.90 -39.60
N THR A 7 -13.08 -0.26 -40.71
CA THR A 7 -14.22 0.66 -40.80
C THR A 7 -15.54 -0.10 -40.99
N ASP A 8 -15.54 -1.13 -41.84
CA ASP A 8 -16.74 -1.94 -42.12
C ASP A 8 -17.14 -2.80 -40.90
N PHE A 9 -16.15 -3.29 -40.16
CA PHE A 9 -16.35 -4.13 -38.97
C PHE A 9 -16.29 -3.36 -37.63
N HIS A 10 -16.13 -2.03 -37.67
CA HIS A 10 -16.11 -1.17 -36.48
C HIS A 10 -15.15 -1.69 -35.39
N VAL A 11 -13.89 -1.93 -35.78
CA VAL A 11 -12.85 -2.48 -34.90
C VAL A 11 -12.07 -1.35 -34.26
N TYR A 12 -12.02 -1.34 -32.92
CA TYR A 12 -11.37 -0.33 -32.10
C TYR A 12 -10.20 -0.92 -31.32
N GLN A 13 -9.27 -0.05 -30.93
CA GLN A 13 -8.25 -0.40 -29.96
C GLN A 13 -8.87 -0.43 -28.56
N ALA A 14 -8.66 -1.51 -27.82
CA ALA A 14 -9.30 -1.80 -26.54
C ALA A 14 -9.16 -0.64 -25.54
N GLY A 15 -10.27 -0.29 -24.88
CA GLY A 15 -10.33 0.81 -23.92
C GLY A 15 -10.21 2.22 -24.51
N THR A 16 -10.30 2.40 -25.84
CA THR A 16 -10.19 3.72 -26.50
C THR A 16 -11.24 3.93 -27.59
N ASP A 17 -11.59 5.17 -27.91
CA ASP A 17 -12.49 5.48 -29.05
C ASP A 17 -11.77 5.53 -30.41
N LYS A 18 -10.53 5.02 -30.47
CA LYS A 18 -9.74 5.03 -31.70
C LYS A 18 -9.96 3.75 -32.49
N LEU A 19 -10.24 3.90 -33.78
CA LEU A 19 -10.24 2.76 -34.70
C LEU A 19 -8.87 2.08 -34.68
N TYR A 20 -8.88 0.76 -34.78
CA TYR A 20 -7.66 -0.02 -34.82
C TYR A 20 -6.88 0.32 -36.10
N PRO A 21 -5.58 0.67 -36.02
CA PRO A 21 -4.81 1.08 -37.20
C PRO A 21 -4.80 -0.03 -38.27
N PRO A 22 -5.23 0.26 -39.51
CA PRO A 22 -5.39 -0.75 -40.56
C PRO A 22 -4.10 -1.54 -40.86
N GLU A 23 -2.95 -0.89 -40.78
CA GLU A 23 -1.62 -1.48 -40.97
C GLU A 23 -1.19 -2.38 -39.80
N GLN A 24 -1.77 -2.19 -38.62
CA GLN A 24 -1.50 -2.99 -37.43
C GLN A 24 -2.48 -4.16 -37.26
N LEU A 25 -3.54 -4.23 -38.07
CA LEU A 25 -4.50 -5.33 -38.01
C LEU A 25 -3.79 -6.68 -38.10
N PRO A 26 -4.08 -7.64 -37.20
CA PRO A 26 -3.41 -8.95 -37.16
C PRO A 26 -3.40 -9.68 -38.50
N ILE A 27 -4.46 -9.57 -39.30
CA ILE A 27 -4.52 -10.22 -40.62
C ILE A 27 -3.67 -9.53 -41.69
N VAL A 28 -3.51 -8.20 -41.61
CA VAL A 28 -2.68 -7.43 -42.54
C VAL A 28 -1.20 -7.71 -42.29
N ARG A 29 -0.80 -7.72 -41.02
CA ARG A 29 0.54 -8.13 -40.59
C ARG A 29 0.84 -9.59 -40.94
N SER A 30 -0.16 -10.46 -40.84
CA SER A 30 0.03 -11.86 -41.20
C SER A 30 0.23 -12.07 -42.70
N LEU A 31 -0.48 -11.34 -43.55
CA LEU A 31 -0.22 -11.34 -44.99
C LEU A 31 1.16 -10.76 -45.37
N ALA A 32 1.79 -9.98 -44.49
CA ALA A 32 3.18 -9.56 -44.62
C ALA A 32 4.20 -10.60 -44.11
N GLY A 33 3.74 -11.70 -43.51
CA GLY A 33 4.55 -12.85 -43.11
C GLY A 33 4.68 -13.08 -41.60
N GLU A 34 3.97 -12.32 -40.78
CA GLU A 34 4.03 -12.42 -39.32
C GLU A 34 2.99 -13.40 -38.76
N THR A 35 3.38 -14.19 -37.76
CA THR A 35 2.39 -14.83 -36.87
C THR A 35 2.07 -13.83 -35.77
N VAL A 36 0.80 -13.41 -35.66
CA VAL A 36 0.37 -12.36 -34.72
C VAL A 36 -0.64 -12.93 -33.74
N HIS A 37 -0.48 -12.56 -32.47
CA HIS A 37 -1.47 -12.79 -31.41
C HIS A 37 -1.75 -11.44 -30.76
N ALA A 38 -3.02 -11.05 -30.65
CA ALA A 38 -3.45 -9.76 -30.13
C ALA A 38 -4.75 -9.90 -29.33
N ASP A 39 -4.84 -9.27 -28.16
CA ASP A 39 -6.01 -9.30 -27.27
C ASP A 39 -6.52 -7.88 -26.93
N ASP A 40 -6.15 -6.92 -27.77
CA ASP A 40 -6.41 -5.49 -27.65
C ASP A 40 -7.40 -4.98 -28.71
N LEU A 41 -8.21 -5.87 -29.29
CA LEU A 41 -9.24 -5.54 -30.26
C LEU A 41 -10.62 -5.51 -29.60
N GLU A 42 -11.40 -4.49 -29.91
CA GLU A 42 -12.82 -4.40 -29.55
C GLU A 42 -13.67 -4.28 -30.82
N ILE A 43 -14.72 -5.08 -30.93
CA ILE A 43 -15.80 -4.82 -31.88
C ILE A 43 -16.92 -4.11 -31.13
N ARG A 44 -17.39 -2.99 -31.69
CA ARG A 44 -18.51 -2.22 -31.12
C ARG A 44 -19.70 -2.33 -32.05
N ASP A 45 -20.73 -3.04 -31.60
CA ASP A 45 -22.06 -3.03 -32.19
C ASP A 45 -22.97 -2.14 -31.34
N SER A 46 -24.07 -1.62 -31.90
CA SER A 46 -24.87 -0.51 -31.37
C SER A 46 -25.27 -0.58 -29.88
N ASP A 47 -25.30 -1.78 -29.27
CA ASP A 47 -25.59 -1.99 -27.86
C ASP A 47 -24.51 -2.79 -27.08
N ARG A 48 -23.40 -3.21 -27.71
CA ARG A 48 -22.41 -4.10 -27.08
C ARG A 48 -20.97 -3.86 -27.54
N ILE A 49 -20.05 -3.89 -26.58
CA ILE A 49 -18.61 -3.95 -26.83
C ILE A 49 -18.17 -5.40 -26.61
N ILE A 50 -17.53 -5.99 -27.61
CA ILE A 50 -17.00 -7.36 -27.58
C ILE A 50 -15.47 -7.26 -27.63
N SER A 51 -14.79 -7.68 -26.56
CA SER A 51 -13.33 -7.81 -26.57
C SER A 51 -12.94 -9.09 -27.31
N LEU A 52 -12.01 -8.99 -28.25
CA LEU A 52 -11.54 -10.10 -29.06
C LEU A 52 -10.07 -10.39 -28.84
N GLU A 53 -9.78 -11.68 -28.71
CA GLU A 53 -8.45 -12.23 -28.91
C GLU A 53 -8.35 -12.78 -30.33
N VAL A 54 -7.32 -12.37 -31.06
CA VAL A 54 -7.12 -12.69 -32.47
C VAL A 54 -5.74 -13.29 -32.66
N SER A 55 -5.72 -14.51 -33.18
CA SER A 55 -4.49 -15.21 -33.59
C SER A 55 -4.47 -15.38 -35.10
N THR A 56 -3.44 -14.86 -35.77
CA THR A 56 -3.30 -14.95 -37.22
C THR A 56 -1.99 -15.61 -37.62
N THR A 57 -2.05 -16.51 -38.61
CA THR A 57 -0.87 -17.22 -39.14
C THR A 57 -0.89 -17.23 -40.66
N PRO A 58 0.24 -16.92 -41.33
CA PRO A 58 0.32 -16.95 -42.79
C PRO A 58 0.34 -18.38 -43.31
N ILE A 59 -0.30 -18.59 -44.46
CA ILE A 59 -0.20 -19.82 -45.24
C ILE A 59 0.71 -19.55 -46.44
N ARG A 60 1.67 -20.44 -46.62
CA ARG A 60 2.60 -20.43 -47.76
C ARG A 60 2.15 -21.43 -48.81
N ASP A 61 2.38 -21.08 -50.07
CA ASP A 61 2.17 -21.98 -51.21
C ASP A 61 3.38 -22.93 -51.42
N GLU A 62 3.29 -23.79 -52.44
CA GLU A 62 4.34 -24.75 -52.80
C GLU A 62 5.66 -24.07 -53.23
N THR A 63 5.65 -22.76 -53.48
CA THR A 63 6.82 -21.94 -53.83
C THR A 63 7.39 -21.15 -52.64
N ASP A 64 6.96 -21.49 -51.41
CA ASP A 64 7.30 -20.82 -50.14
C ASP A 64 6.84 -19.36 -50.03
N LYS A 65 5.97 -18.91 -50.95
CA LYS A 65 5.43 -17.54 -50.96
C LYS A 65 4.14 -17.48 -50.14
N ILE A 66 3.95 -16.40 -49.39
CA ILE A 66 2.71 -16.16 -48.64
C ILE A 66 1.56 -15.99 -49.63
N SER A 67 0.56 -16.85 -49.55
CA SER A 67 -0.60 -16.86 -50.44
C SER A 67 -1.89 -16.48 -49.70
N GLN A 68 -2.00 -16.85 -48.41
CA GLN A 68 -3.19 -16.61 -47.58
C GLN A 68 -2.79 -16.38 -46.12
N ALA A 69 -3.75 -16.03 -45.28
CA ALA A 69 -3.62 -16.03 -43.83
C ALA A 69 -4.89 -16.61 -43.20
N ILE A 70 -4.74 -17.38 -42.12
CA ILE A 70 -5.87 -17.82 -41.29
C ILE A 70 -5.88 -16.96 -40.04
N ALA A 71 -7.07 -16.50 -39.66
CA ALA A 71 -7.34 -15.80 -38.42
C ALA A 71 -8.34 -16.59 -37.57
N ALA A 72 -8.03 -16.79 -36.30
CA ALA A 72 -8.94 -17.29 -35.29
C ALA A 72 -9.30 -16.14 -34.34
N PHE A 73 -10.58 -16.05 -33.98
CA PHE A 73 -11.12 -15.02 -33.09
C PHE A 73 -11.79 -15.69 -31.91
N GLN A 74 -11.57 -15.16 -30.70
CA GLN A 74 -12.22 -15.61 -29.49
C GLN A 74 -12.79 -14.40 -28.75
N ASP A 75 -14.05 -14.50 -28.33
CA ASP A 75 -14.64 -13.54 -27.40
C ASP A 75 -14.01 -13.73 -26.01
N ILE A 76 -13.37 -12.67 -25.53
CA ILE A 76 -12.71 -12.62 -24.23
C ILE A 76 -13.36 -11.59 -23.30
N SER A 77 -14.57 -11.12 -23.61
CA SER A 77 -15.27 -10.09 -22.85
C SER A 77 -15.48 -10.52 -21.39
N ASP A 78 -15.97 -11.74 -21.17
CA ASP A 78 -16.14 -12.30 -19.81
C ASP A 78 -14.80 -12.47 -19.08
N ARG A 79 -13.74 -12.88 -19.81
CA ARG A 79 -12.39 -13.03 -19.23
C ARG A 79 -11.81 -11.69 -18.81
N LYS A 80 -11.84 -10.67 -19.68
CA LYS A 80 -11.35 -9.31 -19.39
C LYS A 80 -12.14 -8.67 -18.25
N LYS A 81 -13.45 -8.89 -18.18
CA LYS A 81 -14.29 -8.43 -17.07
C LYS A 81 -13.89 -9.10 -15.74
N ALA A 82 -13.73 -10.42 -15.72
CA ALA A 82 -13.28 -11.14 -14.52
C ALA A 82 -11.87 -10.72 -14.07
N GLU A 83 -10.96 -10.47 -15.01
CA GLU A 83 -9.62 -9.95 -14.71
C GLU A 83 -9.68 -8.56 -14.07
N ALA A 84 -10.47 -7.64 -14.62
CA ALA A 84 -10.67 -6.30 -14.07
C ALA A 84 -11.32 -6.33 -12.68
N GLU A 85 -12.36 -7.15 -12.48
CA GLU A 85 -12.99 -7.35 -11.17
C GLU A 85 -11.98 -7.90 -10.15
N ARG A 86 -11.16 -8.89 -10.54
CA ARG A 86 -10.13 -9.46 -9.66
C ARG A 86 -9.07 -8.42 -9.28
N GLU A 87 -8.61 -7.62 -10.23
CA GLU A 87 -7.66 -6.54 -9.96
C GLU A 87 -8.24 -5.50 -9.00
N GLN A 88 -9.50 -5.13 -9.21
CA GLN A 88 -10.22 -4.24 -8.30
C GLN A 88 -10.32 -4.82 -6.89
N TYR A 89 -10.76 -6.07 -6.73
CA TYR A 89 -10.82 -6.73 -5.43
C TYR A 89 -9.46 -6.83 -4.75
N THR A 90 -8.42 -7.13 -5.51
CA THR A 90 -7.05 -7.20 -5.00
C THR A 90 -6.59 -5.84 -4.47
N GLN A 91 -6.86 -4.76 -5.21
CA GLN A 91 -6.59 -3.40 -4.76
C GLN A 91 -7.39 -3.02 -3.51
N GLU A 92 -8.67 -3.41 -3.43
CA GLU A 92 -9.49 -3.19 -2.25
C GLU A 92 -8.94 -3.91 -1.01
N LEU A 93 -8.52 -5.17 -1.16
CA LEU A 93 -7.86 -5.93 -0.10
C LEU A 93 -6.54 -5.28 0.36
N TYR A 94 -5.74 -4.79 -0.58
CA TYR A 94 -4.51 -4.06 -0.24
C TYR A 94 -4.79 -2.79 0.56
N LYS A 95 -5.74 -1.96 0.13
CA LYS A 95 -6.14 -0.74 0.86
C LYS A 95 -6.67 -1.06 2.25
N LEU A 96 -7.46 -2.12 2.37
CA LEU A 96 -7.99 -2.57 3.65
C LEU A 96 -6.86 -3.01 4.59
N ASN A 97 -5.91 -3.80 4.09
CA ASN A 97 -4.75 -4.24 4.87
C ASN A 97 -3.85 -3.07 5.30
N GLU A 98 -3.62 -2.10 4.40
CA GLU A 98 -2.88 -0.87 4.71
C GLU A 98 -3.58 -0.06 5.81
N ALA A 99 -4.91 0.09 5.74
CA ALA A 99 -5.69 0.76 6.77
C ALA A 99 -5.59 0.04 8.13
N PHE A 100 -5.64 -1.30 8.16
CA PHE A 100 -5.45 -2.07 9.40
C PHE A 100 -4.06 -1.88 10.01
N SER A 101 -3.05 -1.67 9.18
CA SER A 101 -1.67 -1.48 9.62
C SER A 101 -1.42 -0.19 10.38
N GLN A 102 -2.33 0.79 10.26
CA GLN A 102 -2.32 2.01 11.06
C GLN A 102 -2.70 1.75 12.52
N PHE A 103 -3.34 0.60 12.81
CA PHE A 103 -3.77 0.22 14.16
C PHE A 103 -2.90 -0.85 14.78
N VAL A 104 -2.28 -1.72 13.96
CA VAL A 104 -1.33 -2.74 14.43
C VAL A 104 -0.07 -2.67 13.56
N PRO A 105 1.10 -2.34 14.13
CA PRO A 105 2.33 -2.17 13.35
C PRO A 105 2.76 -3.46 12.64
N HIS A 106 3.09 -3.40 11.36
CA HIS A 106 3.65 -4.55 10.62
C HIS A 106 4.95 -5.08 11.25
N GLN A 107 5.75 -4.19 11.85
CA GLN A 107 6.99 -4.53 12.53
C GLN A 107 6.74 -5.43 13.75
N PHE A 108 5.58 -5.31 14.40
CA PHE A 108 5.16 -6.24 15.43
C PHE A 108 4.93 -7.66 14.86
N LEU A 109 4.30 -7.78 13.68
CA LEU A 109 4.13 -9.07 13.00
C LEU A 109 5.46 -9.71 12.62
N GLN A 110 6.37 -8.91 12.07
CA GLN A 110 7.73 -9.35 11.76
C GLN A 110 8.44 -9.83 13.03
N SER A 111 8.21 -9.15 14.16
CA SER A 111 8.77 -9.54 15.44
C SER A 111 8.26 -10.91 15.90
N LEU A 112 7.00 -11.25 15.60
CA LEU A 112 6.38 -12.58 15.82
C LEU A 112 6.66 -13.61 14.70
N ALA A 113 7.47 -13.27 13.69
CA ALA A 113 7.70 -14.12 12.51
C ALA A 113 6.42 -14.49 11.73
N ARG A 114 5.44 -13.58 11.68
CA ARG A 114 4.19 -13.71 10.92
C ARG A 114 4.19 -12.86 9.67
N LYS A 115 3.56 -13.38 8.60
CA LYS A 115 3.45 -12.66 7.31
C LYS A 115 2.23 -11.77 7.23
N ASN A 116 1.15 -12.13 7.92
CA ASN A 116 -0.11 -11.40 7.89
C ASN A 116 -0.88 -11.58 9.21
N PHE A 117 -1.86 -10.71 9.45
CA PHE A 117 -2.67 -10.71 10.66
C PHE A 117 -3.53 -11.97 10.83
N ALA A 118 -3.90 -12.65 9.74
CA ALA A 118 -4.74 -13.85 9.79
C ALA A 118 -4.00 -15.06 10.39
N GLU A 119 -2.67 -15.03 10.47
CA GLU A 119 -1.86 -16.09 11.08
C GLU A 119 -1.69 -15.94 12.60
N ILE A 120 -2.05 -14.78 13.17
CA ILE A 120 -1.88 -14.52 14.60
C ILE A 120 -2.92 -15.27 15.41
N GLN A 121 -2.48 -15.93 16.49
CA GLN A 121 -3.36 -16.60 17.45
C GLN A 121 -3.27 -15.96 18.83
N LEU A 122 -4.35 -16.06 19.61
CA LEU A 122 -4.37 -15.62 21.01
C LEU A 122 -3.32 -16.38 21.83
N GLY A 123 -2.50 -15.65 22.59
CA GLY A 123 -1.47 -16.23 23.45
C GLY A 123 -0.17 -16.57 22.73
N GLU A 124 -0.07 -16.25 21.44
CA GLU A 124 1.20 -16.33 20.72
C GLU A 124 2.19 -15.31 21.31
N CYS A 125 3.41 -15.76 21.61
CA CYS A 125 4.43 -14.89 22.18
C CYS A 125 5.86 -15.33 21.79
N VAL A 126 6.78 -14.36 21.81
CA VAL A 126 8.20 -14.56 21.55
C VAL A 126 9.02 -13.74 22.55
N GLU A 127 10.04 -14.38 23.15
CA GLU A 127 11.03 -13.66 23.96
C GLU A 127 12.05 -13.01 23.02
N LYS A 128 12.26 -11.69 23.16
CA LYS A 128 13.30 -10.97 22.44
C LYS A 128 14.00 -9.97 23.35
N LYS A 129 15.31 -9.79 23.12
CA LYS A 129 16.06 -8.70 23.74
C LYS A 129 15.89 -7.43 22.92
N MET A 130 15.29 -6.40 23.51
CA MET A 130 14.93 -5.17 22.84
C MET A 130 15.10 -3.97 23.76
N SER A 131 15.13 -2.78 23.18
CA SER A 131 15.06 -1.52 23.92
C SER A 131 13.67 -0.91 23.77
N ILE A 132 13.08 -0.51 24.90
CA ILE A 132 11.80 0.18 24.97
C ILE A 132 12.07 1.65 25.24
N LEU A 133 11.46 2.53 24.44
CA LEU A 133 11.43 3.96 24.65
C LEU A 133 10.02 4.37 25.06
N PHE A 134 9.91 5.06 26.20
CA PHE A 134 8.72 5.79 26.60
C PHE A 134 8.99 7.28 26.50
N ALA A 135 8.11 8.03 25.84
CA ALA A 135 8.15 9.48 25.83
C ALA A 135 6.80 10.06 26.22
N ASP A 136 6.76 11.07 27.08
CA ASP A 136 5.52 11.66 27.62
C ASP A 136 5.65 13.18 27.80
N ILE A 137 4.56 13.95 27.64
CA ILE A 137 4.62 15.42 27.77
C ILE A 137 4.55 15.80 29.25
N ARG A 138 5.51 16.62 29.69
CA ARG A 138 5.53 17.14 31.07
C ARG A 138 4.30 18.01 31.31
N SER A 139 3.61 17.72 32.42
CA SER A 139 2.41 18.46 32.84
C SER A 139 1.30 18.49 31.78
N PHE A 140 1.16 17.41 30.99
CA PHE A 140 0.14 17.31 29.96
C PHE A 140 -1.28 17.50 30.50
N THR A 141 -1.62 16.90 31.65
CA THR A 141 -2.94 17.05 32.26
C THR A 141 -3.31 18.53 32.44
N THR A 142 -2.44 19.30 33.09
CA THR A 142 -2.63 20.76 33.29
C THR A 142 -2.71 21.51 31.97
N LEU A 143 -1.92 21.14 30.96
CA LEU A 143 -1.98 21.75 29.64
C LEU A 143 -3.34 21.45 28.96
N SER A 144 -3.81 20.21 29.05
CA SER A 144 -5.06 19.73 28.42
C SER A 144 -6.31 20.35 29.04
N GLU A 145 -6.31 20.63 30.34
CA GLU A 145 -7.42 21.29 31.05
C GLU A 145 -7.66 22.74 30.59
N GLN A 146 -6.66 23.35 29.95
CA GLN A 146 -6.75 24.71 29.40
C GLN A 146 -7.19 24.73 27.93
N MET A 147 -7.40 23.56 27.31
CA MET A 147 -7.76 23.42 25.90
C MET A 147 -9.16 22.83 25.75
N SER A 148 -9.82 23.17 24.64
CA SER A 148 -11.03 22.44 24.25
C SER A 148 -10.65 21.00 23.88
N PRO A 149 -11.56 20.01 24.00
CA PRO A 149 -11.28 18.64 23.56
C PRO A 149 -10.78 18.57 22.11
N GLU A 150 -11.39 19.34 21.20
CA GLU A 150 -10.98 19.40 19.79
C GLU A 150 -9.55 19.93 19.62
N ASP A 151 -9.19 20.99 20.37
CA ASP A 151 -7.83 21.54 20.34
C ASP A 151 -6.81 20.59 20.95
N THR A 152 -7.18 19.88 22.02
CA THR A 152 -6.36 18.82 22.63
C THR A 152 -6.07 17.70 21.61
N PHE A 153 -7.07 17.23 20.87
CA PHE A 153 -6.87 16.23 19.82
C PHE A 153 -5.97 16.76 18.69
N LYS A 154 -6.20 17.99 18.22
CA LYS A 154 -5.33 18.61 17.19
C LYS A 154 -3.90 18.78 17.69
N PHE A 155 -3.73 19.11 18.96
CA PHE A 155 -2.43 19.26 19.59
C PHE A 155 -1.68 17.93 19.71
N ILE A 156 -2.31 16.89 20.28
CA ILE A 156 -1.72 15.55 20.41
C ILE A 156 -1.30 15.03 19.04
N ASN A 157 -2.22 15.00 18.06
CA ASN A 157 -1.91 14.51 16.71
C ASN A 157 -0.80 15.34 16.03
N GLY A 158 -0.76 16.65 16.30
CA GLY A 158 0.31 17.53 15.82
C GLY A 158 1.67 17.23 16.46
N TYR A 159 1.70 16.86 17.75
CA TYR A 159 2.89 16.47 18.48
C TYR A 159 3.38 15.07 18.05
N LEU A 160 2.51 14.06 18.10
CA LEU A 160 2.84 12.66 17.76
C LEU A 160 3.42 12.55 16.35
N ARG A 161 2.79 13.19 15.36
CA ARG A 161 3.28 13.23 13.97
C ARG A 161 4.69 13.79 13.82
N ARG A 162 5.14 14.65 14.74
CA ARG A 162 6.49 15.22 14.72
C ARG A 162 7.52 14.32 15.40
N MET A 163 7.08 13.54 16.39
CA MET A 163 7.97 12.63 17.13
C MET A 163 8.16 11.29 16.41
N GLU A 164 7.13 10.81 15.71
CA GLU A 164 7.12 9.52 15.01
C GLU A 164 8.31 9.33 14.05
N PRO A 165 8.69 10.29 13.18
CA PRO A 165 9.84 10.12 12.28
C PRO A 165 11.15 9.81 13.01
N ALA A 166 11.37 10.42 14.18
CA ALA A 166 12.58 10.18 14.96
C ALA A 166 12.69 8.71 15.44
N ILE A 167 11.58 8.02 15.63
CA ILE A 167 11.56 6.60 16.01
C ILE A 167 11.84 5.73 14.78
N ILE A 168 11.10 5.97 13.69
CA ILE A 168 11.17 5.18 12.46
C ILE A 168 12.56 5.29 11.81
N GLU A 169 13.09 6.51 11.69
CA GLU A 169 14.39 6.77 11.05
C GLU A 169 15.57 6.16 11.81
N ASN A 170 15.40 5.90 13.11
CA ASN A 170 16.41 5.27 13.96
C ASN A 170 16.15 3.76 14.18
N GLY A 171 15.34 3.14 13.32
CA GLY A 171 15.13 1.69 13.28
C GLY A 171 14.18 1.15 14.34
N GLY A 172 13.39 2.01 14.99
CA GLY A 172 12.33 1.61 15.90
C GLY A 172 10.96 1.58 15.22
N PHE A 173 9.98 1.04 15.93
CA PHE A 173 8.57 1.17 15.58
C PHE A 173 7.75 1.54 16.81
N ILE A 174 6.63 2.23 16.59
CA ILE A 174 5.70 2.60 17.66
C ILE A 174 4.83 1.38 17.93
N ASP A 175 4.84 0.87 19.15
CA ASP A 175 3.94 -0.20 19.59
C ASP A 175 2.53 0.37 19.80
N LYS A 176 2.43 1.42 20.62
CA LYS A 176 1.17 2.12 20.86
C LYS A 176 1.35 3.54 21.39
N TYR A 177 0.27 4.31 21.29
CA TYR A 177 0.10 5.59 21.96
C TYR A 177 -0.75 5.39 23.22
N ILE A 178 -0.33 6.01 24.33
CA ILE A 178 -1.03 5.95 25.62
C ILE A 178 -1.33 7.37 26.05
N GLY A 179 -2.43 7.94 25.55
CA GLY A 179 -2.71 9.37 25.70
C GLY A 179 -1.73 10.21 24.88
N ASP A 180 -0.94 11.06 25.53
CA ASP A 180 0.15 11.81 24.93
C ASP A 180 1.50 11.06 24.96
N ALA A 181 1.54 9.90 25.61
CA ALA A 181 2.73 9.08 25.68
C ALA A 181 2.93 8.21 24.42
N ILE A 182 4.18 8.04 24.04
CA ILE A 182 4.63 7.17 22.95
C ILE A 182 5.40 5.99 23.56
N MET A 183 4.99 4.78 23.19
CA MET A 183 5.75 3.57 23.48
C MET A 183 6.34 3.02 22.18
N ALA A 184 7.66 2.92 22.11
CA ALA A 184 8.37 2.45 20.93
C ALA A 184 9.37 1.35 21.26
N LEU A 185 9.56 0.45 20.30
CA LEU A 185 10.37 -0.75 20.43
C LEU A 185 11.50 -0.74 19.39
N PHE A 186 12.69 -1.13 19.83
CA PHE A 186 13.90 -1.19 19.02
C PHE A 186 14.54 -2.57 19.17
N GLU A 187 14.73 -3.28 18.05
CA GLU A 187 15.45 -4.55 18.05
C GLU A 187 16.96 -4.33 18.19
N GLY A 188 17.64 -5.21 18.93
CA GLY A 188 19.10 -5.18 19.07
C GLY A 188 19.60 -4.26 20.17
N SER A 189 20.48 -3.31 19.81
CA SER A 189 21.17 -2.44 20.79
C SER A 189 20.33 -1.22 21.22
N ALA A 190 20.74 -0.56 22.29
CA ALA A 190 20.08 0.66 22.78
C ALA A 190 20.36 1.90 21.90
N ASP A 191 21.32 1.83 20.99
CA ASP A 191 21.81 2.99 20.24
C ASP A 191 20.70 3.66 19.42
N GLY A 192 19.86 2.85 18.74
CA GLY A 192 18.72 3.36 17.97
C GLY A 192 17.71 4.10 18.85
N ALA A 193 17.38 3.54 20.02
CA ALA A 193 16.48 4.18 20.98
C ALA A 193 17.05 5.49 21.53
N VAL A 194 18.35 5.53 21.84
CA VAL A 194 19.03 6.74 22.33
C VAL A 194 19.09 7.81 21.24
N GLN A 195 19.44 7.45 20.01
CA GLN A 195 19.46 8.38 18.88
C GLN A 195 18.05 8.92 18.56
N ALA A 196 17.02 8.06 18.62
CA ALA A 196 15.63 8.48 18.52
C ALA A 196 15.28 9.51 19.59
N GLY A 197 15.59 9.23 20.86
CA GLY A 197 15.32 10.15 21.97
C GLY A 197 16.02 11.51 21.82
N VAL A 198 17.29 11.53 21.41
CA VAL A 198 18.02 12.77 21.10
C VAL A 198 17.38 13.53 19.95
N THR A 199 16.94 12.82 18.91
CA THR A 199 16.30 13.41 17.73
C THR A 199 14.94 14.01 18.10
N MET A 200 14.13 13.31 18.92
CA MET A 200 12.87 13.82 19.46
C MET A 200 13.07 15.13 20.24
N LEU A 201 14.10 15.22 21.08
CA LEU A 201 14.40 16.45 21.82
C LEU A 201 14.78 17.63 20.90
N LYS A 202 15.56 17.37 19.84
CA LYS A 202 15.89 18.40 18.83
C LYS A 202 14.64 18.86 18.08
N THR A 203 13.84 17.91 17.58
CA THR A 203 12.58 18.19 16.90
C THR A 203 11.60 18.96 17.79
N LEU A 204 11.58 18.66 19.09
CA LEU A 204 10.77 19.40 20.06
C LEU A 204 11.23 20.84 20.22
N ALA A 205 12.54 21.09 20.24
CA ALA A 205 13.08 22.45 20.30
C ALA A 205 12.60 23.28 19.10
N ASP A 206 12.66 22.73 17.89
CA ASP A 206 12.15 23.37 16.68
C ASP A 206 10.63 23.58 16.72
N TYR A 207 9.89 22.57 17.21
CA TYR A 207 8.44 22.69 17.39
C TYR A 207 8.08 23.81 18.37
N ASN A 208 8.81 23.94 19.47
CA ASN A 208 8.60 25.01 20.45
C ASN A 208 8.82 26.41 19.86
N LEU A 209 9.78 26.59 18.95
CA LEU A 209 9.94 27.86 18.21
C LEU A 209 8.67 28.20 17.41
N THR A 210 8.05 27.20 16.77
CA THR A 210 6.81 27.41 16.04
C THR A 210 5.62 27.69 16.97
N ARG A 211 5.53 27.01 18.13
CA ARG A 211 4.48 27.27 19.13
C ARG A 211 4.57 28.70 19.65
N GLN A 212 5.77 29.17 19.99
CA GLN A 212 5.99 30.51 20.49
C GLN A 212 5.60 31.60 19.49
N ARG A 213 5.90 31.41 18.20
CA ARG A 213 5.46 32.34 17.13
C ARG A 213 3.94 32.46 17.02
N SER A 214 3.20 31.45 17.47
CA SER A 214 1.74 31.43 17.54
C SER A 214 1.19 31.73 18.93
N ASN A 215 1.99 32.36 19.82
CA ASN A 215 1.64 32.66 21.21
C ASN A 215 1.20 31.44 22.04
N ARG A 216 1.69 30.24 21.70
CA ARG A 216 1.46 29.02 22.47
C ARG A 216 2.68 28.73 23.34
N GLN A 217 2.44 28.28 24.58
CA GLN A 217 3.50 27.92 25.53
C GLN A 217 4.38 26.79 24.96
N PRO A 218 5.70 26.83 25.17
CA PRO A 218 6.55 25.68 24.86
C PRO A 218 6.17 24.49 25.73
N ILE A 219 6.51 23.29 25.28
CA ILE A 219 6.30 22.04 26.02
C ILE A 219 7.63 21.34 26.25
N GLU A 220 7.66 20.48 27.24
CA GLU A 220 8.80 19.60 27.55
C GLU A 220 8.34 18.16 27.50
N ILE A 221 9.26 17.24 27.19
CA ILE A 221 8.98 15.80 27.20
C ILE A 221 9.96 15.08 28.13
N GLY A 222 9.48 14.06 28.82
CA GLY A 222 10.32 13.08 29.49
C GLY A 222 10.54 11.90 28.55
N ILE A 223 11.78 11.41 28.43
CA ILE A 223 12.10 10.20 27.67
C ILE A 223 12.81 9.22 28.60
N GLY A 224 12.27 8.00 28.72
CA GLY A 224 12.87 6.88 29.43
C GLY A 224 13.19 5.75 28.47
N ILE A 225 14.38 5.16 28.60
CA ILE A 225 14.82 4.03 27.78
C ILE A 225 15.27 2.90 28.69
N ASN A 226 14.80 1.69 28.43
CA ASN A 226 15.25 0.49 29.11
C ASN A 226 15.51 -0.64 28.11
N THR A 227 16.56 -1.43 28.33
CA THR A 227 16.92 -2.57 27.47
C THR A 227 16.89 -3.85 28.28
N GLY A 228 16.19 -4.86 27.79
CA GLY A 228 16.07 -6.14 28.45
C GLY A 228 15.42 -7.19 27.58
N ASN A 229 15.29 -8.40 28.13
CA ASN A 229 14.44 -9.42 27.53
C ASN A 229 12.98 -9.05 27.81
N LEU A 230 12.15 -9.08 26.77
CA LEU A 230 10.72 -8.82 26.83
C LEU A 230 9.95 -9.89 26.05
N MET A 231 8.67 -10.07 26.39
CA MET A 231 7.79 -11.05 25.79
C MET A 231 6.82 -10.33 24.87
N LEU A 232 7.11 -10.26 23.56
CA LEU A 232 6.13 -9.73 22.62
C LEU A 232 5.06 -10.78 22.36
N GLY A 233 3.79 -10.42 22.41
CA GLY A 233 2.73 -11.37 22.13
C GLY A 233 1.34 -10.75 22.06
N THR A 234 0.35 -11.61 21.88
CA THR A 234 -1.06 -11.23 21.90
C THR A 234 -1.73 -11.64 23.20
N VAL A 235 -2.49 -10.72 23.76
CA VAL A 235 -3.34 -10.93 24.93
C VAL A 235 -4.74 -10.44 24.64
N GLY A 236 -5.76 -10.94 25.34
CA GLY A 236 -7.13 -10.47 25.18
C GLY A 236 -8.15 -11.60 25.19
N GLY A 237 -9.34 -11.31 24.64
CA GLY A 237 -10.46 -12.23 24.55
C GLY A 237 -10.82 -12.58 23.10
N CYS A 238 -11.82 -13.43 22.91
CA CYS A 238 -12.19 -13.93 21.57
C CYS A 238 -12.62 -12.82 20.58
N SER A 239 -13.05 -11.66 21.07
CA SER A 239 -13.51 -10.53 20.25
C SER A 239 -12.51 -9.38 20.14
N HIS A 240 -11.43 -9.39 20.94
CA HIS A 240 -10.46 -8.31 20.98
C HIS A 240 -9.10 -8.83 21.41
N LEU A 241 -8.14 -8.76 20.50
CA LEU A 241 -6.73 -9.01 20.74
C LEU A 241 -6.01 -7.67 20.85
N ASP A 242 -5.13 -7.57 21.83
CA ASP A 242 -4.17 -6.47 21.98
C ASP A 242 -2.75 -7.04 21.88
N THR A 243 -1.86 -6.25 21.31
CA THR A 243 -0.43 -6.57 21.27
C THR A 243 0.23 -6.05 22.56
N THR A 244 1.14 -6.80 23.14
CA THR A 244 1.84 -6.40 24.37
C THR A 244 3.27 -6.88 24.39
N VAL A 245 4.08 -6.26 25.25
CA VAL A 245 5.46 -6.66 25.60
C VAL A 245 5.63 -6.96 27.09
#